data_AF-A0A956GAB2-F1
#
_entry.id   AF-A0A956GAB2-F1
#
_cell.length_a   1.000
_cell.length_b   1.000
_cell.length_c   1.000
_cell.angle_alpha   90.00
_cell.angle_beta   90.00
_cell.angle_gamma   90.00
#
_symmetry.space_group_name_H-M   'P 1'
#
loop_
_entity.id
_entity.type
_entity.pdbx_description
1 polymer ?
#
loop_
_entity_poly.entity_id
_entity_poly.type
_entity_poly.pdbx_seq_one_letter_code
_entity_poly.pdbx_strand_id
1 'polypeptide(L)'
;MKKALLVAAAAIALQAPFVVAAAPNGFRGTVRNNVTRAAELNLLLHRAKTQRRPSRWGAVSKLISSVKNEQDMSMHKLGTMSLLTQKMPLLRTQKREIINLVRDKTRGLLPKRPPMPARGTIEVRHYTMQGFLEPDLQRLQQSGFTVTRTGGQIEARRGRIRVIVRETHQDILRDLKDPNVHMIVYNGHSQIGGTVEQALQQAALDPSPNRKLVALFQCVGTQTMPLLKARAPNVDVITSNTPLYVRETPALVQALYEGVHQGDGYHKLRRRMDKASWGKGRLVFPNQTATLQHVDFDLNGQLDAHQNGQIRALGLFERGSAKSLMSGVHFLRTMNPYYADQTPGAIFGAQQARTPVVAMGIAADNAGSGVTNIVDRRNGNQLSFEVALRPQHKRGSQELIGAASVFELQLHMQKQLVNQSGDRAKVRALAFAGEYLSLIPRDRNKAQKALDSLTAMHGLPKLSLWDVERAIAGDHVIGEQQVDRLAQVVERARRSSTNP
;
A
#
# COMPACT_ATOMS: atom_id res chain seq x y z
N MET A 1 -30.13 31.65 10.88
CA MET A 1 -29.53 30.33 11.23
C MET A 1 -28.51 29.77 10.22
N LYS A 2 -28.58 30.02 8.90
CA LYS A 2 -27.61 29.44 7.92
C LYS A 2 -26.16 29.98 7.96
N LYS A 3 -25.88 31.11 8.61
CA LYS A 3 -24.51 31.64 8.80
C LYS A 3 -23.77 31.05 10.00
N ALA A 4 -24.49 30.47 10.99
CA ALA A 4 -23.89 29.94 12.21
C ALA A 4 -23.20 28.57 12.03
N LEU A 5 -23.69 27.74 11.09
CA LEU A 5 -23.09 26.43 10.79
C LEU A 5 -21.73 26.50 10.07
N LEU A 6 -21.43 27.60 9.38
CA LEU A 6 -20.15 27.77 8.67
C LEU A 6 -18.99 28.13 9.61
N VAL A 7 -19.29 28.75 10.76
CA VAL A 7 -18.30 29.06 11.80
C VAL A 7 -18.01 27.82 12.65
N ALA A 8 -19.00 26.95 12.89
CA ALA A 8 -18.80 25.70 13.61
C ALA A 8 -17.89 24.70 12.88
N ALA A 9 -17.95 24.61 11.54
CA ALA A 9 -17.07 23.73 10.77
C ALA A 9 -15.60 24.22 10.72
N ALA A 10 -15.37 25.53 10.84
CA ALA A 10 -14.03 26.10 10.98
C ALA A 10 -13.50 25.99 12.43
N ALA A 11 -14.38 26.12 13.43
CA ALA A 11 -14.04 25.99 14.84
C ALA A 11 -13.69 24.54 15.25
N ILE A 12 -14.34 23.53 14.68
CA ILE A 12 -14.02 22.11 14.95
C ILE A 12 -12.62 21.73 14.41
N ALA A 13 -12.13 22.40 13.36
CA ALA A 13 -10.76 22.22 12.87
C ALA A 13 -9.69 22.98 13.68
N LEU A 14 -10.10 23.92 14.56
CA LEU A 14 -9.21 24.82 15.29
C LEU A 14 -9.21 24.61 16.82
N GLN A 15 -10.12 23.80 17.38
CA GLN A 15 -10.32 23.69 18.85
C GLN A 15 -10.00 22.33 19.47
N ALA A 16 -9.30 21.43 18.78
CA ALA A 16 -8.66 20.32 19.49
C ALA A 16 -7.25 20.78 19.94
N PRO A 17 -6.97 20.89 21.26
CA PRO A 17 -5.63 21.18 21.75
C PRO A 17 -4.74 19.96 21.49
N PHE A 18 -4.22 19.85 20.27
CA PHE A 18 -3.25 18.82 19.94
C PHE A 18 -1.87 19.23 20.46
N VAL A 19 -1.30 18.35 21.28
CA VAL A 19 0.01 18.48 21.91
C VAL A 19 1.11 18.48 20.83
N VAL A 20 1.47 19.67 20.34
CA VAL A 20 2.69 19.92 19.52
C VAL A 20 3.94 20.04 20.42
N ALA A 21 3.80 19.77 21.73
CA ALA A 21 4.76 20.16 22.77
C ALA A 21 6.16 19.52 22.68
N ALA A 22 6.39 18.53 21.81
CA ALA A 22 7.66 17.78 21.76
C ALA A 22 8.48 17.92 20.45
N ALA A 23 8.05 18.71 19.46
CA ALA A 23 8.83 18.84 18.21
C ALA A 23 9.89 19.97 18.30
N PRO A 24 11.07 19.83 17.66
CA PRO A 24 12.08 20.89 17.57
C PRO A 24 11.50 22.18 16.97
N ASN A 25 11.98 23.36 17.39
CA ASN A 25 11.41 24.67 17.03
C ASN A 25 11.26 24.90 15.51
N GLY A 26 12.23 24.46 14.70
CA GLY A 26 12.13 24.55 13.23
C GLY A 26 11.06 23.65 12.61
N PHE A 27 10.73 22.53 13.26
CA PHE A 27 9.72 21.59 12.77
C PHE A 27 8.30 22.14 13.01
N ARG A 28 8.06 22.80 14.16
CA ARG A 28 6.76 23.39 14.55
C ARG A 28 6.23 24.40 13.54
N GLY A 29 7.11 25.24 12.96
CA GLY A 29 6.74 26.23 11.95
C GLY A 29 6.18 25.59 10.67
N THR A 30 6.88 24.58 10.14
CA THR A 30 6.45 23.84 8.94
C THR A 30 5.12 23.11 9.17
N VAL A 31 4.93 22.52 10.36
CA VAL A 31 3.65 21.87 10.73
C VAL A 31 2.48 22.84 10.65
N ARG A 32 2.59 23.97 11.36
CA ARG A 32 1.52 24.95 11.50
C ARG A 32 1.13 25.52 10.14
N ASN A 33 2.12 25.72 9.27
CA ASN A 33 1.91 26.16 7.90
C ASN A 33 1.19 25.09 7.06
N ASN A 34 1.52 23.81 7.18
CA ASN A 34 0.83 22.73 6.46
C ASN A 34 -0.63 22.58 6.89
N VAL A 35 -0.90 22.64 8.20
CA VAL A 35 -2.27 22.55 8.74
C VAL A 35 -3.13 23.72 8.24
N THR A 36 -2.59 24.94 8.29
CA THR A 36 -3.29 26.14 7.82
C THR A 36 -3.57 26.06 6.32
N ARG A 37 -2.57 25.70 5.50
CA ARG A 37 -2.73 25.51 4.05
C ARG A 37 -3.75 24.41 3.71
N ALA A 38 -3.73 23.29 4.43
CA ALA A 38 -4.74 22.23 4.25
C ALA A 38 -6.15 22.70 4.59
N ALA A 39 -6.32 23.47 5.67
CA ALA A 39 -7.60 24.06 6.03
C ALA A 39 -8.11 25.03 4.95
N GLU A 40 -7.22 25.84 4.36
CA GLU A 40 -7.55 26.73 3.25
C GLU A 40 -7.99 25.96 2.00
N LEU A 41 -7.25 24.93 1.59
CA LEU A 41 -7.61 24.09 0.45
C LEU A 41 -8.95 23.38 0.69
N ASN A 42 -9.20 22.89 1.92
CA ASN A 42 -10.48 22.29 2.30
C ASN A 42 -11.63 23.29 2.22
N LEU A 43 -11.43 24.53 2.66
CA LEU A 43 -12.44 25.58 2.57
C LEU A 43 -12.76 25.92 1.11
N LEU A 44 -11.74 26.05 0.26
CA LEU A 44 -11.92 26.29 -1.18
C LEU A 44 -12.65 25.12 -1.84
N LEU A 45 -12.29 23.89 -1.51
CA LEU A 45 -12.94 22.68 -2.00
C LEU A 45 -14.40 22.58 -1.54
N HIS A 46 -14.68 22.89 -0.27
CA HIS A 46 -16.05 22.94 0.25
C HIS A 46 -16.89 23.98 -0.49
N ARG A 47 -16.35 25.18 -0.73
CA ARG A 47 -17.00 26.23 -1.53
C ARG A 47 -17.26 25.78 -2.96
N ALA A 48 -16.28 25.12 -3.58
CA ALA A 48 -16.41 24.55 -4.93
C ALA A 48 -17.51 23.48 -5.02
N LYS A 49 -17.79 22.74 -3.94
CA LYS A 49 -18.89 21.76 -3.89
C LYS A 49 -20.25 22.40 -3.65
N THR A 50 -20.33 23.34 -2.71
CA THR A 50 -21.61 23.81 -2.14
C THR A 50 -22.18 25.06 -2.78
N GLN A 51 -21.34 25.94 -3.36
CA GLN A 51 -21.83 27.20 -3.91
C GLN A 51 -22.64 26.99 -5.20
N ARG A 52 -23.57 27.91 -5.47
CA ARG A 52 -24.28 28.00 -6.75
C ARG A 52 -23.35 28.55 -7.86
N ARG A 53 -23.73 28.33 -9.11
CA ARG A 53 -23.12 29.05 -10.24
C ARG A 53 -23.53 30.53 -10.13
N PRO A 54 -22.63 31.54 -10.33
CA PRO A 54 -21.25 31.47 -10.84
C PRO A 54 -20.14 31.37 -9.77
N SER A 55 -20.44 31.65 -8.50
CA SER A 55 -19.44 31.68 -7.40
C SER A 55 -18.64 30.38 -7.28
N ARG A 56 -19.28 29.24 -7.57
CA ARG A 56 -18.63 27.93 -7.70
C ARG A 56 -17.42 27.95 -8.62
N TRP A 57 -17.55 28.54 -9.81
CA TRP A 57 -16.46 28.56 -10.78
C TRP A 57 -15.30 29.42 -10.30
N GLY A 58 -15.59 30.55 -9.65
CA GLY A 58 -14.56 31.36 -8.99
C GLY A 58 -13.83 30.57 -7.89
N ALA A 59 -14.55 29.79 -7.07
CA ALA A 59 -13.95 28.94 -6.05
C ALA A 59 -13.06 27.83 -6.64
N VAL A 60 -13.50 27.18 -7.73
CA VAL A 60 -12.69 26.18 -8.46
C VAL A 60 -11.43 26.81 -9.04
N SER A 61 -11.52 27.98 -9.69
CA SER A 61 -10.34 28.65 -10.23
C SER A 61 -9.35 29.04 -9.13
N LYS A 62 -9.83 29.57 -7.99
CA LYS A 62 -8.98 29.83 -6.82
C LYS A 62 -8.31 28.56 -6.30
N LEU A 63 -9.05 27.45 -6.21
CA LEU A 63 -8.49 26.17 -5.80
C LEU A 63 -7.39 25.70 -6.76
N ILE A 64 -7.62 25.75 -8.07
CA ILE A 64 -6.62 25.39 -9.08
C ILE A 64 -5.37 26.27 -8.94
N SER A 65 -5.53 27.59 -8.78
CA SER A 65 -4.39 28.51 -8.58
C SER A 65 -3.63 28.22 -7.30
N SER A 66 -4.33 27.96 -6.18
CA SER A 66 -3.70 27.57 -4.91
C SER A 66 -2.90 26.28 -5.05
N VAL A 67 -3.47 25.25 -5.68
CA VAL A 67 -2.76 23.97 -5.93
C VAL A 67 -1.56 24.17 -6.85
N LYS A 68 -1.70 24.99 -7.90
CA LYS A 68 -0.60 25.31 -8.83
C LYS A 68 0.59 25.96 -8.12
N ASN A 69 0.30 26.87 -7.19
CA ASN A 69 1.31 27.64 -6.46
C ASN A 69 1.81 26.94 -5.19
N GLU A 70 1.26 25.76 -4.86
CA GLU A 70 1.69 24.99 -3.71
C GLU A 70 3.15 24.54 -3.87
N GLN A 71 3.97 24.86 -2.88
CA GLN A 71 5.40 24.57 -2.85
C GLN A 71 5.67 23.18 -2.28
N ASP A 72 4.82 22.73 -1.35
CA ASP A 72 4.94 21.39 -0.78
C ASP A 72 4.40 20.35 -1.77
N MET A 73 5.24 19.39 -2.15
CA MET A 73 4.89 18.39 -3.16
C MET A 73 3.73 17.48 -2.73
N SER A 74 3.65 17.13 -1.45
CA SER A 74 2.56 16.30 -0.93
C SER A 74 1.24 17.07 -1.00
N MET A 75 1.22 18.33 -0.55
CA MET A 75 0.06 19.20 -0.62
C MET A 75 -0.38 19.48 -2.07
N HIS A 76 0.56 19.69 -2.99
CA HIS A 76 0.28 19.85 -4.42
C HIS A 76 -0.42 18.61 -4.99
N LYS A 77 0.11 17.42 -4.68
CA LYS A 77 -0.45 16.14 -5.13
C LYS A 77 -1.84 15.90 -4.54
N LEU A 78 -2.03 16.16 -3.24
CA LEU A 78 -3.32 16.06 -2.55
C LEU A 78 -4.38 17.00 -3.15
N GLY A 79 -4.02 18.26 -3.35
CA GLY A 79 -4.89 19.25 -3.97
C GLY A 79 -5.25 18.89 -5.41
N THR A 80 -4.28 18.41 -6.19
CA THR A 80 -4.50 17.96 -7.57
C THR A 80 -5.41 16.73 -7.63
N MET A 81 -5.21 15.75 -6.75
CA MET A 81 -6.05 14.55 -6.70
C MET A 81 -7.44 14.86 -6.14
N SER A 82 -7.57 15.81 -5.22
CA SER A 82 -8.88 16.38 -4.82
C SER A 82 -9.59 17.04 -6.00
N LEU A 83 -8.90 17.78 -6.87
CA LEU A 83 -9.52 18.35 -8.07
C LEU A 83 -9.95 17.27 -9.08
N LEU A 84 -9.20 16.16 -9.18
CA LEU A 84 -9.47 15.06 -10.11
C LEU A 84 -10.63 14.15 -9.68
N THR A 85 -10.70 13.83 -8.39
CA THR A 85 -11.63 12.82 -7.85
C THR A 85 -13.04 13.39 -7.64
N GLN A 86 -13.15 14.71 -7.60
CA GLN A 86 -14.41 15.36 -7.27
C GLN A 86 -15.29 15.47 -8.51
N LYS A 87 -16.50 14.92 -8.41
CA LYS A 87 -17.55 15.01 -9.44
C LYS A 87 -18.17 16.41 -9.47
N MET A 88 -17.35 17.43 -9.75
CA MET A 88 -17.77 18.82 -9.85
C MET A 88 -17.96 19.22 -11.32
N PRO A 89 -18.96 20.06 -11.65
CA PRO A 89 -19.05 20.63 -12.99
C PRO A 89 -17.94 21.67 -13.20
N LEU A 90 -17.07 21.41 -14.16
CA LEU A 90 -15.90 22.23 -14.50
C LEU A 90 -16.07 22.93 -15.86
N LEU A 91 -15.60 24.17 -15.96
CA LEU A 91 -15.44 24.86 -17.24
C LEU A 91 -14.37 24.16 -18.10
N ARG A 92 -14.44 24.33 -19.43
CA ARG A 92 -13.46 23.74 -20.36
C ARG A 92 -12.02 24.19 -20.06
N THR A 93 -11.84 25.46 -19.68
CA THR A 93 -10.56 26.03 -19.26
C THR A 93 -10.05 25.39 -17.98
N GLN A 94 -10.89 25.29 -16.94
CA GLN A 94 -10.56 24.62 -15.68
C GLN A 94 -10.18 23.14 -15.88
N LYS A 95 -10.89 22.42 -16.76
CA LYS A 95 -10.52 21.04 -17.11
C LYS A 95 -9.11 20.97 -17.73
N ARG A 96 -8.78 21.89 -18.64
CA ARG A 96 -7.43 21.96 -19.24
C ARG A 96 -6.37 22.26 -18.19
N GLU A 97 -6.64 23.18 -17.27
CA GLU A 97 -5.70 23.51 -16.19
C GLU A 97 -5.47 22.34 -15.24
N ILE A 98 -6.52 21.64 -14.82
CA ILE A 98 -6.38 20.42 -14.00
C ILE A 98 -5.59 19.35 -14.77
N ILE A 99 -5.89 19.14 -16.05
CA ILE A 99 -5.11 18.21 -16.89
C ILE A 99 -3.63 18.63 -16.95
N ASN A 100 -3.34 19.93 -17.00
CA ASN A 100 -1.96 20.43 -17.00
C ASN A 100 -1.26 20.20 -15.65
N LEU A 101 -1.93 20.44 -14.51
CA LEU A 101 -1.42 20.12 -13.17
C LEU A 101 -1.06 18.62 -13.06
N VAL A 102 -1.97 17.77 -13.53
CA VAL A 102 -1.79 16.31 -13.48
C VAL A 102 -0.62 15.84 -14.36
N ARG A 103 -0.39 16.52 -15.48
CA ARG A 103 0.63 16.19 -16.48
C ARG A 103 1.97 16.88 -16.28
N ASP A 104 2.06 17.81 -15.32
CA ASP A 104 3.30 18.52 -15.04
C ASP A 104 4.41 17.48 -14.82
N LYS A 105 5.49 17.54 -15.60
CA LYS A 105 6.55 16.54 -15.54
C LYS A 105 7.35 16.61 -14.24
N THR A 106 7.32 17.76 -13.57
CA THR A 106 8.11 18.04 -12.36
C THR A 106 7.32 17.79 -11.08
N ARG A 107 6.00 18.01 -11.10
CA ARG A 107 5.13 17.91 -9.92
C ARG A 107 3.87 17.05 -10.11
N GLY A 108 3.60 16.62 -11.34
CA GLY A 108 2.35 15.98 -11.72
C GLY A 108 2.21 14.54 -11.23
N LEU A 109 0.94 14.15 -11.08
CA LEU A 109 0.50 12.86 -10.55
C LEU A 109 0.66 11.69 -11.53
N LEU A 110 0.53 11.97 -12.83
CA LEU A 110 0.43 10.95 -13.88
C LEU A 110 1.52 11.17 -14.93
N PRO A 111 2.74 10.63 -14.74
CA PRO A 111 3.83 10.80 -15.69
C PRO A 111 3.47 10.30 -17.09
N LYS A 112 4.08 10.88 -18.12
CA LYS A 112 3.86 10.44 -19.51
C LYS A 112 4.84 9.37 -19.97
N ARG A 113 6.02 9.30 -19.36
CA ARG A 113 7.13 8.43 -19.77
C ARG A 113 7.84 7.85 -18.54
N PRO A 114 8.41 6.64 -18.66
CA PRO A 114 9.39 6.13 -17.70
C PRO A 114 10.51 7.14 -17.44
N PRO A 115 11.04 7.21 -16.19
CA PRO A 115 12.10 8.13 -15.80
C PRO A 115 13.49 7.62 -16.26
N MET A 116 13.62 7.34 -17.55
CA MET A 116 14.87 6.84 -18.14
C MET A 116 15.76 8.01 -18.57
N PRO A 117 17.09 7.89 -18.44
CA PRO A 117 18.00 8.93 -18.89
C PRO A 117 17.93 9.05 -20.43
N ALA A 118 18.00 10.28 -20.94
CA ALA A 118 17.93 10.53 -22.38
C ALA A 118 19.13 9.94 -23.14
N ARG A 119 20.30 9.90 -22.49
CA ARG A 119 21.58 9.36 -23.00
C ARG A 119 22.20 8.40 -21.99
N GLY A 120 23.19 7.62 -22.42
CA GLY A 120 23.89 6.66 -21.56
C GLY A 120 23.13 5.35 -21.29
N THR A 121 23.74 4.50 -20.49
CA THR A 121 23.23 3.16 -20.14
C THR A 121 22.03 3.25 -19.20
N ILE A 122 21.00 2.47 -19.50
CA ILE A 122 19.84 2.22 -18.65
C ILE A 122 20.12 0.96 -17.84
N GLU A 123 20.57 1.16 -16.61
CA GLU A 123 20.79 0.08 -15.65
C GLU A 123 19.45 -0.44 -15.09
N VAL A 124 19.25 -1.75 -15.19
CA VAL A 124 18.06 -2.48 -14.73
C VAL A 124 18.47 -3.54 -13.71
N ARG A 125 17.71 -3.67 -12.63
CA ARG A 125 17.84 -4.74 -11.64
C ARG A 125 16.62 -5.65 -11.77
N HIS A 126 16.83 -6.87 -12.27
CA HIS A 126 15.77 -7.85 -12.48
C HIS A 126 15.86 -8.94 -11.42
N TYR A 127 14.88 -8.95 -10.53
CA TYR A 127 14.69 -9.95 -9.50
C TYR A 127 13.69 -10.99 -9.99
N THR A 128 14.04 -12.26 -9.89
CA THR A 128 13.19 -13.34 -10.34
C THR A 128 13.15 -14.44 -9.29
N MET A 129 11.98 -15.07 -9.10
CA MET A 129 11.85 -16.20 -8.16
C MET A 129 12.41 -17.49 -8.79
N GLN A 130 12.76 -18.45 -7.94
CA GLN A 130 13.12 -19.79 -8.40
C GLN A 130 12.04 -20.37 -9.33
N GLY A 131 12.48 -20.94 -10.45
CA GLY A 131 11.60 -21.47 -11.51
C GLY A 131 11.21 -20.46 -12.59
N PHE A 132 11.45 -19.15 -12.39
CA PHE A 132 11.23 -18.11 -13.41
C PHE A 132 12.53 -17.69 -14.12
N LEU A 133 13.69 -17.97 -13.51
CA LEU A 133 14.98 -17.54 -14.03
C LEU A 133 15.23 -17.99 -15.47
N GLU A 134 15.22 -19.30 -15.73
CA GLU A 134 15.57 -19.82 -17.06
C GLU A 134 14.57 -19.37 -18.15
N PRO A 135 13.24 -19.39 -17.94
CA PRO A 135 12.29 -18.78 -18.87
C PRO A 135 12.55 -17.30 -19.17
N ASP A 136 12.92 -16.51 -18.15
CA ASP A 136 13.24 -15.08 -18.32
C ASP A 136 14.52 -14.90 -19.16
N LEU A 137 15.56 -15.70 -18.90
CA LEU A 137 16.83 -15.63 -19.65
C LEU A 137 16.66 -16.06 -21.11
N GLN A 138 15.90 -17.13 -21.35
CA GLN A 138 15.59 -17.59 -22.71
C GLN A 138 14.86 -16.50 -23.50
N ARG A 139 13.86 -15.84 -22.88
CA ARG A 139 13.12 -14.74 -23.52
C ARG A 139 13.98 -13.52 -23.77
N LEU A 140 14.90 -13.20 -22.87
CA LEU A 140 15.90 -12.14 -23.09
C LEU A 140 16.77 -12.43 -24.32
N GLN A 141 17.30 -13.65 -24.44
CA GLN A 141 18.10 -14.07 -25.60
C GLN A 141 17.29 -14.00 -26.90
N GLN A 142 16.06 -14.53 -26.91
CA GLN A 142 15.13 -14.42 -28.05
C GLN A 142 14.82 -12.97 -28.44
N SER A 143 14.95 -12.03 -27.49
CA SER A 143 14.77 -10.61 -27.71
C SER A 143 16.05 -9.89 -28.15
N GLY A 144 17.11 -10.63 -28.50
CA GLY A 144 18.38 -10.08 -28.94
C GLY A 144 19.27 -9.54 -27.83
N PHE A 145 19.06 -9.95 -26.57
CA PHE A 145 20.02 -9.66 -25.51
C PHE A 145 21.18 -10.66 -25.54
N THR A 146 22.40 -10.14 -25.37
CA THR A 146 23.56 -10.98 -25.06
C THR A 146 23.55 -11.25 -23.55
N VAL A 147 23.42 -12.52 -23.18
CA VAL A 147 23.40 -12.97 -21.77
C VAL A 147 24.75 -13.58 -21.41
N THR A 148 25.37 -13.07 -20.34
CA THR A 148 26.63 -13.59 -19.78
C THR A 148 26.41 -14.02 -18.33
N ARG A 149 27.05 -15.14 -17.95
CA ARG A 149 27.09 -15.62 -16.56
C ARG A 149 28.55 -15.55 -16.10
N THR A 150 28.84 -14.77 -15.06
CA THR A 150 30.22 -14.59 -14.55
C THR A 150 30.19 -14.48 -13.04
N GLY A 151 30.90 -15.37 -12.34
CA GLY A 151 31.01 -15.31 -10.87
C GLY A 151 29.67 -15.34 -10.14
N GLY A 152 28.68 -16.11 -10.62
CA GLY A 152 27.33 -16.18 -10.05
C GLY A 152 26.43 -14.98 -10.35
N GLN A 153 26.92 -13.95 -11.05
CA GLN A 153 26.12 -12.84 -11.55
C GLN A 153 25.67 -13.13 -12.99
N ILE A 154 24.41 -12.81 -13.28
CA ILE A 154 23.84 -12.94 -14.62
C ILE A 154 23.59 -11.54 -15.15
N GLU A 155 24.18 -11.23 -16.30
CA GLU A 155 24.06 -9.94 -16.97
C GLU A 155 23.49 -10.13 -18.37
N ALA A 156 22.53 -9.30 -18.75
CA ALA A 156 21.98 -9.26 -20.10
C ALA A 156 22.12 -7.85 -20.68
N ARG A 157 22.67 -7.73 -21.89
CA ARG A 157 22.84 -6.44 -22.57
C ARG A 157 22.12 -6.38 -23.91
N ARG A 158 21.48 -5.24 -24.19
CA ARG A 158 20.98 -4.90 -25.54
C ARG A 158 20.97 -3.39 -25.75
N GLY A 159 21.79 -2.91 -26.67
CA GLY A 159 21.97 -1.49 -26.94
C GLY A 159 22.28 -0.72 -25.65
N ARG A 160 21.40 0.20 -25.26
CA ARG A 160 21.56 1.00 -24.03
C ARG A 160 21.11 0.29 -22.75
N ILE A 161 20.44 -0.86 -22.81
CA ILE A 161 19.92 -1.54 -21.63
C ILE A 161 20.95 -2.53 -21.10
N ARG A 162 21.26 -2.41 -19.81
CA ARG A 162 22.06 -3.38 -19.04
C ARG A 162 21.20 -3.92 -17.90
N VAL A 163 20.89 -5.22 -17.94
CA VAL A 163 20.07 -5.91 -16.95
C VAL A 163 20.96 -6.79 -16.08
N ILE A 164 20.90 -6.60 -14.77
CA ILE A 164 21.49 -7.53 -13.80
C ILE A 164 20.37 -8.39 -13.24
N VAL A 165 20.41 -9.69 -13.57
CA VAL A 165 19.41 -10.67 -13.15
C VAL A 165 19.86 -11.37 -11.88
N ARG A 166 18.96 -11.49 -10.91
CA ARG A 166 19.20 -12.12 -9.61
C ARG A 166 18.03 -13.03 -9.27
N GLU A 167 18.33 -14.30 -9.01
CA GLU A 167 17.36 -15.27 -8.53
C GLU A 167 17.18 -15.10 -7.01
N THR A 168 16.20 -14.29 -6.62
CA THR A 168 15.82 -14.09 -5.22
C THR A 168 14.45 -13.44 -5.14
N HIS A 169 13.70 -13.81 -4.10
CA HIS A 169 12.46 -13.15 -3.70
C HIS A 169 12.64 -12.31 -2.43
N GLN A 170 13.86 -12.22 -1.89
CA GLN A 170 14.18 -11.41 -0.73
C GLN A 170 14.82 -10.11 -1.17
N ASP A 171 14.55 -9.02 -0.46
CA ASP A 171 15.28 -7.75 -0.63
C ASP A 171 15.19 -7.18 -2.07
N ILE A 172 14.09 -7.46 -2.79
CA ILE A 172 13.90 -7.11 -4.21
C ILE A 172 13.88 -5.60 -4.50
N LEU A 173 13.80 -4.76 -3.46
CA LEU A 173 13.81 -3.30 -3.55
C LEU A 173 15.10 -2.67 -2.99
N ARG A 174 16.11 -3.47 -2.65
CA ARG A 174 17.39 -2.97 -2.08
C ARG A 174 18.11 -1.96 -2.96
N ASP A 175 17.89 -2.00 -4.27
CA ASP A 175 18.53 -1.09 -5.25
C ASP A 175 17.74 0.23 -5.45
N LEU A 176 16.69 0.49 -4.67
CA LEU A 176 16.00 1.79 -4.68
C LEU A 176 16.93 2.94 -4.26
N LYS A 177 17.95 2.67 -3.42
CA LYS A 177 18.94 3.66 -3.01
C LYS A 177 20.09 3.86 -4.01
N ASP A 178 20.34 2.90 -4.90
CA ASP A 178 21.49 2.94 -5.83
C ASP A 178 21.24 4.03 -6.91
N PRO A 179 21.98 5.15 -6.95
CA PRO A 179 21.71 6.23 -7.89
C PRO A 179 21.90 5.85 -9.36
N ASN A 180 22.61 4.75 -9.64
CA ASN A 180 22.88 4.28 -11.00
C ASN A 180 21.76 3.40 -11.54
N VAL A 181 20.87 2.89 -10.69
CA VAL A 181 19.75 2.02 -11.10
C VAL A 181 18.57 2.87 -11.53
N HIS A 182 18.06 2.63 -12.74
CA HIS A 182 16.93 3.39 -13.30
C HIS A 182 15.62 2.61 -13.22
N MET A 183 15.71 1.28 -13.28
CA MET A 183 14.55 0.39 -13.25
C MET A 183 14.79 -0.83 -12.37
N ILE A 184 13.79 -1.19 -11.58
CA ILE A 184 13.71 -2.45 -10.83
C ILE A 184 12.54 -3.24 -11.43
N VAL A 185 12.79 -4.51 -11.76
CA VAL A 185 11.77 -5.44 -12.23
C VAL A 185 11.75 -6.62 -11.27
N TYR A 186 10.57 -7.01 -10.83
CA TYR A 186 10.36 -8.25 -10.10
C TYR A 186 9.37 -9.14 -10.84
N ASN A 187 9.77 -10.40 -11.03
CA ASN A 187 8.95 -11.47 -11.59
C ASN A 187 8.91 -12.65 -10.63
N GLY A 188 7.73 -13.00 -10.12
CA GLY A 188 7.61 -14.16 -9.25
C GLY A 188 6.30 -14.25 -8.49
N HIS A 189 6.13 -15.36 -7.76
CA HIS A 189 5.05 -15.47 -6.78
C HIS A 189 5.41 -14.64 -5.56
N SER A 190 4.80 -13.46 -5.42
CA SER A 190 5.15 -12.48 -4.37
C SER A 190 4.76 -12.86 -2.95
N GLN A 191 4.37 -14.11 -2.69
CA GLN A 191 3.63 -14.47 -1.47
C GLN A 191 2.51 -13.44 -1.21
N ILE A 192 1.80 -13.10 -2.30
CA ILE A 192 0.69 -12.15 -2.31
C ILE A 192 1.08 -10.80 -1.65
N GLY A 193 2.05 -10.10 -2.24
CA GLY A 193 2.53 -8.81 -1.74
C GLY A 193 3.49 -8.86 -0.55
N GLY A 194 3.57 -9.97 0.19
CA GLY A 194 4.49 -10.13 1.33
C GLY A 194 5.95 -9.85 0.97
N THR A 195 6.40 -10.30 -0.20
CA THR A 195 7.76 -10.02 -0.71
C THR A 195 8.05 -8.52 -0.84
N VAL A 196 7.12 -7.73 -1.38
CA VAL A 196 7.32 -6.28 -1.55
C VAL A 196 7.32 -5.59 -0.20
N GLU A 197 6.43 -6.02 0.69
CA GLU A 197 6.36 -5.47 2.05
C GLU A 197 7.63 -5.74 2.85
N GLN A 198 8.11 -6.99 2.86
CA GLN A 198 9.40 -7.36 3.44
C GLN A 198 10.53 -6.51 2.84
N ALA A 199 10.61 -6.43 1.51
CA ALA A 199 11.64 -5.66 0.83
C ALA A 199 11.59 -4.17 1.18
N LEU A 200 10.39 -3.62 1.44
CA LEU A 200 10.20 -2.24 1.89
C LEU A 200 10.59 -2.02 3.35
N GLN A 201 10.57 -3.04 4.20
CA GLN A 201 11.11 -2.97 5.56
C GLN A 201 12.63 -3.06 5.57
N GLN A 202 13.21 -3.76 4.58
CA GLN A 202 14.64 -4.02 4.50
C GLN A 202 15.41 -2.92 3.76
N ALA A 203 14.82 -2.33 2.71
CA ALA A 203 15.42 -1.23 2.00
C ALA A 203 15.62 -0.06 2.96
N ALA A 204 16.87 0.37 3.16
CA ALA A 204 17.17 1.64 3.80
C ALA A 204 16.37 2.72 3.06
N LEU A 205 15.37 3.30 3.74
CA LEU A 205 14.33 4.15 3.17
C LEU A 205 14.83 5.55 2.78
N ASP A 206 16.09 5.69 2.40
CA ASP A 206 16.57 6.81 1.61
C ASP A 206 16.52 6.38 0.14
N PRO A 207 15.33 6.40 -0.50
CA PRO A 207 15.26 6.19 -1.93
C PRO A 207 16.16 7.25 -2.57
N SER A 208 16.91 6.84 -3.60
CA SER A 208 17.72 7.76 -4.39
C SER A 208 16.88 8.99 -4.74
N PRO A 209 17.42 10.22 -4.74
CA PRO A 209 16.67 11.39 -5.21
C PRO A 209 16.17 11.21 -6.64
N ASN A 210 16.80 10.32 -7.42
CA ASN A 210 16.43 10.02 -8.79
C ASN A 210 15.12 9.22 -8.84
N ARG A 211 14.19 9.70 -9.67
CA ARG A 211 12.95 9.00 -10.00
C ARG A 211 13.29 7.66 -10.70
N LYS A 212 12.63 6.57 -10.29
CA LYS A 212 12.89 5.21 -10.81
C LYS A 212 11.61 4.56 -11.31
N LEU A 213 11.73 3.59 -12.21
CA LEU A 213 10.61 2.70 -12.56
C LEU A 213 10.71 1.40 -11.75
N VAL A 214 9.64 1.02 -11.08
CA VAL A 214 9.49 -0.28 -10.40
C VAL A 214 8.37 -1.04 -11.10
N ALA A 215 8.68 -2.18 -11.72
CA ALA A 215 7.70 -3.06 -12.33
C ALA A 215 7.57 -4.34 -11.50
N LEU A 216 6.39 -4.56 -10.90
CA LEU A 216 6.10 -5.68 -10.03
C LEU A 216 5.10 -6.61 -10.72
N PHE A 217 5.59 -7.70 -11.32
CA PHE A 217 4.78 -8.72 -11.96
C PHE A 217 4.50 -9.86 -10.99
N GLN A 218 3.44 -9.67 -10.20
CA GLN A 218 3.17 -10.51 -9.05
C GLN A 218 1.68 -10.81 -8.84
N CYS A 219 1.33 -11.54 -7.79
CA CYS A 219 -0.05 -11.77 -7.40
C CYS A 219 -0.69 -10.46 -6.92
N VAL A 220 -1.64 -9.91 -7.70
CA VAL A 220 -2.49 -8.75 -7.36
C VAL A 220 -1.69 -7.51 -6.90
N GLY A 221 -0.59 -7.14 -7.55
CA GLY A 221 0.33 -6.15 -6.98
C GLY A 221 -0.18 -4.72 -6.70
N THR A 222 -1.35 -4.31 -7.22
CA THR A 222 -2.05 -3.06 -6.81
C THR A 222 -2.27 -2.96 -5.29
N GLN A 223 -2.33 -4.11 -4.63
CA GLN A 223 -2.38 -4.28 -3.20
C GLN A 223 -1.19 -3.56 -2.51
N THR A 224 0.03 -3.82 -2.95
CA THR A 224 1.25 -3.26 -2.34
C THR A 224 1.59 -1.83 -2.76
N MET A 225 0.85 -1.28 -3.74
CA MET A 225 1.14 0.04 -4.30
C MET A 225 1.07 1.18 -3.27
N PRO A 226 0.10 1.23 -2.33
CA PRO A 226 0.08 2.24 -1.28
C PRO A 226 1.33 2.21 -0.40
N LEU A 227 1.74 1.02 0.04
CA LEU A 227 2.92 0.87 0.89
C LEU A 227 4.19 1.31 0.16
N LEU A 228 4.34 0.89 -1.10
CA LEU A 228 5.47 1.29 -1.94
C LEU A 228 5.49 2.80 -2.18
N LYS A 229 4.35 3.42 -2.49
CA LYS A 229 4.26 4.87 -2.71
C LYS A 229 4.50 5.67 -1.43
N ALA A 230 4.04 5.17 -0.28
CA ALA A 230 4.25 5.82 1.01
C ALA A 230 5.72 5.79 1.46
N ARG A 231 6.48 4.77 1.05
CA ARG A 231 7.89 4.58 1.41
C ARG A 231 8.87 5.07 0.35
N ALA A 232 8.47 5.09 -0.92
CA ALA A 232 9.27 5.53 -2.06
C ALA A 232 8.42 6.44 -2.99
N PRO A 233 8.11 7.68 -2.60
CA PRO A 233 7.17 8.55 -3.31
C PRO A 233 7.63 8.99 -4.71
N ASN A 234 8.90 8.77 -5.04
CA ASN A 234 9.52 9.07 -6.32
C ASN A 234 9.63 7.85 -7.25
N VAL A 235 9.05 6.70 -6.92
CA VAL A 235 8.98 5.58 -7.86
C VAL A 235 7.75 5.67 -8.74
N ASP A 236 7.91 5.36 -10.01
CA ASP A 236 6.82 5.01 -10.90
C ASP A 236 6.58 3.52 -10.81
N VAL A 237 5.33 3.10 -10.59
CA VAL A 237 4.99 1.69 -10.36
C VAL A 237 4.15 1.15 -11.51
N ILE A 238 4.66 0.13 -12.20
CA ILE A 238 3.84 -0.76 -13.04
C ILE A 238 3.55 -2.01 -12.21
N THR A 239 2.29 -2.39 -12.10
CA THR A 239 1.93 -3.60 -11.35
C THR A 239 0.66 -4.25 -11.88
N SER A 240 0.24 -5.37 -11.31
CA SER A 240 -0.93 -6.13 -11.72
C SER A 240 -2.13 -5.86 -10.81
N ASN A 241 -3.35 -5.82 -11.37
CA ASN A 241 -4.59 -5.81 -10.58
C ASN A 241 -5.19 -7.23 -10.44
N THR A 242 -4.66 -8.20 -11.17
CA THR A 242 -5.02 -9.62 -11.11
C THR A 242 -3.75 -10.46 -10.91
N PRO A 243 -3.83 -11.71 -10.44
CA PRO A 243 -2.67 -12.60 -10.41
C PRO A 243 -2.00 -12.70 -11.79
N LEU A 244 -0.67 -12.71 -11.83
CA LEU A 244 0.11 -13.02 -13.03
C LEU A 244 0.86 -14.34 -12.79
N TYR A 245 0.90 -15.18 -13.82
CA TYR A 245 1.49 -16.52 -13.74
C TYR A 245 2.73 -16.65 -14.63
N VAL A 246 3.55 -17.66 -14.35
CA VAL A 246 4.85 -17.97 -14.99
C VAL A 246 4.83 -17.87 -16.52
N ARG A 247 3.72 -18.25 -17.17
CA ARG A 247 3.64 -18.26 -18.64
C ARG A 247 3.56 -16.87 -19.26
N GLU A 248 2.98 -15.90 -18.55
CA GLU A 248 2.71 -14.56 -19.08
C GLU A 248 3.82 -13.56 -18.75
N THR A 249 4.43 -13.70 -17.57
CA THR A 249 5.36 -12.70 -17.04
C THR A 249 6.62 -12.51 -17.90
N PRO A 250 7.26 -13.54 -18.49
CA PRO A 250 8.42 -13.32 -19.34
C PRO A 250 8.11 -12.48 -20.59
N ALA A 251 6.93 -12.66 -21.19
CA ALA A 251 6.49 -11.87 -22.34
C ALA A 251 6.22 -10.40 -21.95
N LEU A 252 5.67 -10.16 -20.75
CA LEU A 252 5.49 -8.83 -20.20
C LEU A 252 6.82 -8.12 -19.93
N VAL A 253 7.78 -8.82 -19.34
CA VAL A 253 9.14 -8.32 -19.07
C VAL A 253 9.84 -7.95 -20.38
N GLN A 254 9.77 -8.83 -21.39
CA GLN A 254 10.27 -8.55 -22.74
C GLN A 254 9.62 -7.29 -23.34
N ALA A 255 8.29 -7.19 -23.29
CA ALA A 255 7.56 -6.03 -23.79
C ALA A 255 7.96 -4.74 -23.08
N LEU A 256 8.19 -4.80 -21.76
CA LEU A 256 8.67 -3.68 -20.96
C LEU A 256 10.06 -3.23 -21.45
N TYR A 257 11.02 -4.15 -21.57
CA TYR A 257 12.38 -3.83 -22.01
C TYR A 257 12.43 -3.27 -23.43
N GLU A 258 11.68 -3.84 -24.36
CA GLU A 258 11.58 -3.30 -25.73
C GLU A 258 11.01 -1.88 -25.74
N GLY A 259 9.93 -1.63 -24.97
CA GLY A 259 9.35 -0.29 -24.92
C GLY A 259 10.28 0.73 -24.27
N VAL A 260 11.00 0.36 -23.20
CA VAL A 260 12.03 1.22 -22.58
C VAL A 260 13.18 1.49 -23.56
N HIS A 261 13.64 0.48 -24.29
CA HIS A 261 14.69 0.62 -25.30
C HIS A 261 14.30 1.62 -26.40
N GLN A 262 13.04 1.57 -26.86
CA GLN A 262 12.48 2.46 -27.88
C GLN A 262 12.12 3.86 -27.36
N GLY A 263 12.26 4.14 -26.06
CA GLY A 263 11.84 5.41 -25.46
C GLY A 263 10.33 5.60 -25.43
N ASP A 264 9.56 4.50 -25.37
CA ASP A 264 8.10 4.53 -25.36
C ASP A 264 7.57 5.26 -24.11
N GLY A 265 6.55 6.10 -24.32
CA GLY A 265 5.75 6.62 -23.21
C GLY A 265 4.81 5.55 -22.65
N TYR A 266 4.31 5.74 -21.43
CA TYR A 266 3.46 4.76 -20.73
C TYR A 266 2.23 4.33 -21.53
N HIS A 267 1.66 5.21 -22.36
CA HIS A 267 0.55 4.84 -23.24
C HIS A 267 0.93 3.78 -24.27
N LYS A 268 2.09 3.93 -24.94
CA LYS A 268 2.58 2.97 -25.94
C LYS A 268 3.09 1.70 -25.25
N LEU A 269 3.77 1.85 -24.12
CA LEU A 269 4.22 0.75 -23.28
C LEU A 269 3.04 -0.13 -22.83
N ARG A 270 1.96 0.48 -22.34
CA ARG A 270 0.73 -0.23 -21.95
C ARG A 270 0.14 -1.02 -23.12
N ARG A 271 -0.04 -0.40 -24.29
CA ARG A 271 -0.57 -1.12 -25.47
C ARG A 271 0.31 -2.30 -25.88
N ARG A 272 1.63 -2.18 -25.72
CA ARG A 272 2.58 -3.27 -26.00
C ARG A 272 2.46 -4.39 -24.98
N MET A 273 2.43 -4.06 -23.70
CA MET A 273 2.32 -5.04 -22.62
C MET A 273 0.94 -5.71 -22.59
N ASP A 274 -0.15 -4.98 -22.86
CA ASP A 274 -1.49 -5.55 -22.99
C ASP A 274 -1.55 -6.60 -24.12
N LYS A 275 -0.82 -6.40 -25.22
CA LYS A 275 -0.70 -7.39 -26.31
C LYS A 275 0.12 -8.61 -25.92
N ALA A 276 1.08 -8.46 -25.00
CA ALA A 276 1.92 -9.54 -24.50
C ALA A 276 1.23 -10.34 -23.38
N SER A 277 0.29 -9.73 -22.66
CA SER A 277 -0.56 -10.40 -21.67
C SER A 277 -1.72 -11.15 -22.33
N TRP A 278 -2.28 -12.14 -21.63
CA TRP A 278 -3.49 -12.86 -22.06
C TRP A 278 -4.79 -12.07 -21.81
N GLY A 279 -4.72 -10.81 -21.40
CA GLY A 279 -5.92 -10.01 -21.18
C GLY A 279 -5.63 -8.52 -20.99
N LYS A 280 -6.36 -7.68 -21.74
CA LYS A 280 -6.28 -6.22 -21.62
C LYS A 280 -6.69 -5.77 -20.23
N GLY A 281 -5.97 -4.79 -19.68
CA GLY A 281 -6.36 -4.14 -18.42
C GLY A 281 -5.97 -4.88 -17.15
N ARG A 282 -5.14 -5.93 -17.26
CA ARG A 282 -4.56 -6.64 -16.10
C ARG A 282 -3.41 -5.89 -15.43
N LEU A 283 -2.88 -4.89 -16.12
CA LEU A 283 -1.77 -4.07 -15.67
C LEU A 283 -2.23 -2.65 -15.34
N VAL A 284 -1.68 -2.15 -14.25
CA VAL A 284 -1.83 -0.79 -13.77
C VAL A 284 -0.52 -0.05 -14.04
N PHE A 285 -0.64 1.11 -14.69
CA PHE A 285 0.45 1.97 -15.11
C PHE A 285 0.43 3.30 -14.35
N PRO A 286 1.60 3.91 -14.09
CA PRO A 286 1.72 5.18 -13.35
C PRO A 286 0.91 6.34 -13.93
N ASN A 287 0.59 6.28 -15.23
CA ASN A 287 -0.11 7.35 -15.93
C ASN A 287 -1.64 7.19 -15.93
N GLN A 288 -2.18 6.19 -15.24
CA GLN A 288 -3.62 5.94 -15.14
C GLN A 288 -4.19 6.59 -13.87
N THR A 289 -5.34 7.26 -14.01
CA THR A 289 -6.07 7.85 -12.87
C THR A 289 -6.47 6.81 -11.82
N ALA A 290 -6.68 5.55 -12.22
CA ALA A 290 -6.96 4.45 -11.31
C ALA A 290 -5.85 4.25 -10.26
N THR A 291 -4.58 4.59 -10.59
CA THR A 291 -3.49 4.50 -9.60
C THR A 291 -3.69 5.42 -8.40
N LEU A 292 -4.37 6.55 -8.59
CA LEU A 292 -4.59 7.56 -7.55
C LEU A 292 -5.50 7.02 -6.42
N GLN A 293 -6.22 5.92 -6.66
CA GLN A 293 -7.02 5.26 -5.64
C GLN A 293 -6.17 4.49 -4.61
N HIS A 294 -4.89 4.29 -4.90
CA HIS A 294 -3.98 3.49 -4.08
C HIS A 294 -2.79 4.31 -3.58
N VAL A 295 -2.93 5.63 -3.47
CA VAL A 295 -1.86 6.50 -2.95
C VAL A 295 -2.33 7.18 -1.68
N ASP A 296 -1.36 7.35 -0.78
CA ASP A 296 -1.44 8.12 0.46
C ASP A 296 -0.36 9.21 0.34
N PHE A 297 -0.73 10.40 -0.15
CA PHE A 297 0.21 11.48 -0.44
C PHE A 297 0.59 12.27 0.82
N ASP A 298 -0.27 12.32 1.84
CA ASP A 298 0.05 12.93 3.14
C ASP A 298 0.75 11.97 4.12
N LEU A 299 0.86 10.69 3.74
CA LEU A 299 1.51 9.62 4.51
C LEU A 299 0.84 9.39 5.86
N ASN A 300 -0.48 9.62 5.94
CA ASN A 300 -1.26 9.56 7.17
C ASN A 300 -1.77 8.15 7.51
N GLY A 301 -1.51 7.15 6.65
CA GLY A 301 -1.98 5.78 6.83
C GLY A 301 -3.34 5.50 6.18
N GLN A 302 -3.93 6.48 5.51
CA GLN A 302 -5.23 6.40 4.84
C GLN A 302 -5.04 6.70 3.35
N LEU A 303 -5.55 5.83 2.47
CA LEU A 303 -5.53 6.13 1.04
C LEU A 303 -6.37 7.37 0.78
N ASP A 304 -5.82 8.32 0.02
CA ASP A 304 -6.45 9.62 -0.12
C ASP A 304 -7.82 9.57 -0.82
N ALA A 305 -8.02 8.58 -1.69
CA ALA A 305 -9.29 8.36 -2.35
C ALA A 305 -10.43 8.04 -1.37
N HIS A 306 -10.12 7.56 -0.16
CA HIS A 306 -11.09 7.30 0.89
C HIS A 306 -11.30 8.49 1.84
N GLN A 307 -10.56 9.60 1.66
CA GLN A 307 -10.74 10.80 2.49
C GLN A 307 -11.97 11.64 2.08
N ASN A 308 -12.79 11.19 1.12
CA ASN A 308 -13.95 11.92 0.57
C ASN A 308 -13.63 13.36 0.11
N GLY A 309 -12.35 13.62 -0.20
CA GLY A 309 -11.81 14.95 -0.48
C GLY A 309 -11.80 15.90 0.71
N GLN A 310 -11.52 15.40 1.91
CA GLN A 310 -10.94 16.19 2.98
C GLN A 310 -9.42 16.03 2.91
N ILE A 311 -8.67 17.13 2.93
CA ILE A 311 -7.20 17.13 3.03
C ILE A 311 -6.83 17.14 4.52
N ARG A 312 -6.28 16.06 5.06
CA ARG A 312 -5.97 15.94 6.49
C ARG A 312 -4.47 16.14 6.75
N ALA A 313 -4.06 17.33 7.17
CA ALA A 313 -2.65 17.62 7.50
C ALA A 313 -2.11 16.91 8.76
N LEU A 314 -2.97 16.28 9.56
CA LEU A 314 -2.60 15.72 10.87
C LEU A 314 -1.68 14.48 10.81
N GLY A 315 -1.54 13.82 9.65
CA GLY A 315 -0.80 12.56 9.54
C GLY A 315 0.72 12.63 9.41
N LEU A 316 1.30 13.81 9.23
CA LEU A 316 2.73 13.94 8.92
C LEU A 316 3.66 13.48 10.07
N PHE A 317 3.15 13.34 11.30
CA PHE A 317 3.95 13.13 12.52
C PHE A 317 3.95 11.69 13.04
N GLU A 318 3.10 10.81 12.52
CA GLU A 318 2.90 9.45 13.06
C GLU A 318 3.18 8.36 12.01
N ARG A 319 4.13 8.65 11.11
CA ARG A 319 4.47 7.83 9.94
C ARG A 319 4.78 6.36 10.26
N GLY A 320 5.28 6.05 11.46
CA GLY A 320 5.64 4.67 11.83
C GLY A 320 4.41 3.79 12.06
N SER A 321 3.53 4.22 12.94
CA SER A 321 2.35 3.45 13.37
C SER A 321 1.27 3.38 12.28
N ALA A 322 1.07 4.48 11.54
CA ALA A 322 0.20 4.51 10.36
C ALA A 322 0.62 3.50 9.29
N LYS A 323 1.93 3.36 9.03
CA LYS A 323 2.46 2.37 8.07
C LYS A 323 2.22 0.93 8.54
N SER A 324 2.34 0.66 9.84
CA SER A 324 2.08 -0.67 10.39
C SER A 324 0.60 -1.05 10.36
N LEU A 325 -0.29 -0.10 10.63
CA LEU A 325 -1.74 -0.30 10.44
C LEU A 325 -2.05 -0.63 8.97
N MET A 326 -1.52 0.18 8.04
CA MET A 326 -1.70 -0.07 6.61
C MET A 326 -1.20 -1.47 6.25
N SER A 327 -0.02 -1.85 6.73
CA SER A 327 0.59 -3.16 6.52
C SER A 327 -0.32 -4.32 6.99
N GLY A 328 -0.83 -4.30 8.22
CA GLY A 328 -1.76 -5.33 8.70
C GLY A 328 -3.08 -5.40 7.93
N VAL A 329 -3.71 -4.24 7.66
CA VAL A 329 -4.90 -4.15 6.80
C VAL A 329 -4.60 -4.69 5.39
N HIS A 330 -3.41 -4.37 4.89
CA HIS A 330 -2.97 -4.72 3.57
C HIS A 330 -2.77 -6.24 3.43
N PHE A 331 -2.12 -6.85 4.42
CA PHE A 331 -1.97 -8.29 4.54
C PHE A 331 -3.33 -8.99 4.46
N LEU A 332 -4.32 -8.61 5.25
CA LEU A 332 -5.63 -9.28 5.23
C LEU A 332 -6.43 -9.08 3.94
N ARG A 333 -6.41 -7.88 3.34
CA ARG A 333 -7.01 -7.64 2.02
C ARG A 333 -6.47 -8.53 0.92
N THR A 334 -5.35 -9.16 1.21
CA THR A 334 -4.54 -9.91 0.27
C THR A 334 -4.66 -11.41 0.54
N MET A 335 -4.47 -11.83 1.79
CA MET A 335 -4.59 -13.23 2.21
C MET A 335 -6.04 -13.75 2.15
N ASN A 336 -7.03 -12.96 2.57
CA ASN A 336 -8.42 -13.45 2.63
C ASN A 336 -8.96 -13.87 1.24
N PRO A 337 -8.90 -13.03 0.18
CA PRO A 337 -9.32 -13.46 -1.16
C PRO A 337 -8.52 -14.64 -1.68
N TYR A 338 -7.21 -14.65 -1.43
CA TYR A 338 -6.35 -15.74 -1.89
C TYR A 338 -6.76 -17.08 -1.26
N TYR A 339 -7.00 -17.12 0.05
CA TYR A 339 -7.46 -18.34 0.72
C TYR A 339 -8.87 -18.74 0.30
N ALA A 340 -9.77 -17.77 0.14
CA ALA A 340 -11.11 -18.05 -0.38
C ALA A 340 -11.09 -18.68 -1.78
N ASP A 341 -10.14 -18.28 -2.62
CA ASP A 341 -10.00 -18.78 -3.99
C ASP A 341 -9.21 -20.11 -4.07
N GLN A 342 -8.49 -20.53 -3.02
CA GLN A 342 -7.55 -21.66 -3.06
C GLN A 342 -7.85 -22.78 -2.05
N THR A 343 -8.65 -22.53 -1.03
CA THR A 343 -8.88 -23.47 0.07
C THR A 343 -10.33 -23.96 0.07
N PRO A 344 -10.59 -25.24 -0.22
CA PRO A 344 -11.89 -25.85 0.05
C PRO A 344 -12.28 -25.63 1.52
N GLY A 345 -13.45 -25.06 1.77
CA GLY A 345 -13.88 -24.75 3.14
C GLY A 345 -13.20 -23.52 3.75
N ALA A 346 -12.63 -22.62 2.95
CA ALA A 346 -12.19 -21.31 3.44
C ALA A 346 -13.28 -20.62 4.28
N ILE A 347 -12.85 -19.92 5.33
CA ILE A 347 -13.80 -19.27 6.25
C ILE A 347 -14.72 -18.28 5.55
N PHE A 348 -14.19 -17.52 4.60
CA PHE A 348 -14.94 -16.55 3.83
C PHE A 348 -15.16 -17.11 2.44
N GLY A 349 -16.40 -17.04 1.95
CA GLY A 349 -16.65 -17.19 0.53
C GLY A 349 -15.94 -16.09 -0.27
N ALA A 350 -15.66 -16.33 -1.56
CA ALA A 350 -14.91 -15.40 -2.41
C ALA A 350 -15.43 -13.96 -2.39
N GLN A 351 -16.76 -13.76 -2.31
CA GLN A 351 -17.36 -12.42 -2.19
C GLN A 351 -17.10 -11.77 -0.82
N GLN A 352 -17.27 -12.52 0.27
CA GLN A 352 -17.02 -12.05 1.63
C GLN A 352 -15.55 -11.69 1.83
N ALA A 353 -14.65 -12.51 1.32
CA ALA A 353 -13.21 -12.31 1.39
C ALA A 353 -12.74 -11.02 0.69
N ARG A 354 -13.49 -10.58 -0.33
CA ARG A 354 -13.27 -9.35 -1.10
C ARG A 354 -13.99 -8.13 -0.52
N THR A 355 -14.60 -8.26 0.67
CA THR A 355 -15.21 -7.11 1.36
C THR A 355 -14.17 -6.00 1.53
N PRO A 356 -14.45 -4.76 1.10
CA PRO A 356 -13.47 -3.68 1.18
C PRO A 356 -13.06 -3.39 2.63
N VAL A 357 -11.75 -3.28 2.83
CA VAL A 357 -11.15 -2.83 4.10
C VAL A 357 -10.31 -1.58 3.82
N VAL A 358 -10.45 -0.58 4.66
CA VAL A 358 -9.78 0.71 4.53
C VAL A 358 -9.04 1.04 5.82
N ALA A 359 -7.73 1.27 5.74
CA ALA A 359 -6.98 1.86 6.85
C ALA A 359 -7.30 3.36 6.93
N MET A 360 -7.61 3.86 8.13
CA MET A 360 -8.09 5.23 8.39
C MET A 360 -7.10 6.06 9.20
N GLY A 361 -5.86 5.59 9.37
CA GLY A 361 -4.87 6.24 10.24
C GLY A 361 -5.25 6.08 11.71
N ILE A 362 -5.37 7.18 12.45
CA ILE A 362 -5.60 7.18 13.90
C ILE A 362 -7.05 7.57 14.21
N ALA A 363 -7.69 6.83 15.09
CA ALA A 363 -9.06 7.09 15.53
C ALA A 363 -9.13 8.39 16.35
N ALA A 364 -10.27 9.07 16.29
CA ALA A 364 -10.54 10.22 17.16
C ALA A 364 -10.88 9.80 18.60
N ASP A 365 -11.28 8.53 18.79
CA ASP A 365 -11.75 7.98 20.06
C ASP A 365 -10.75 6.95 20.63
N ASN A 366 -10.64 6.93 21.96
CA ASN A 366 -9.82 6.01 22.74
C ASN A 366 -10.63 4.83 23.30
N ALA A 367 -11.97 4.83 23.24
CA ALA A 367 -12.83 3.90 23.98
C ALA A 367 -12.77 2.45 23.48
N GLY A 368 -12.25 1.53 24.30
CA GLY A 368 -12.13 0.10 24.01
C GLY A 368 -10.76 -0.47 24.38
N SER A 369 -10.67 -1.80 24.48
CA SER A 369 -9.48 -2.50 24.99
C SER A 369 -8.52 -3.02 23.92
N GLY A 370 -8.90 -2.96 22.64
CA GLY A 370 -8.05 -3.40 21.52
C GLY A 370 -7.01 -2.38 21.09
N VAL A 371 -6.21 -2.74 20.09
CA VAL A 371 -5.24 -1.86 19.43
C VAL A 371 -5.90 -1.01 18.35
N THR A 372 -6.89 -1.58 17.66
CA THR A 372 -7.61 -0.95 16.55
C THR A 372 -9.07 -0.65 16.91
N ASN A 373 -9.61 0.34 16.22
CA ASN A 373 -11.03 0.66 16.17
C ASN A 373 -11.54 0.29 14.78
N ILE A 374 -12.51 -0.62 14.70
CA ILE A 374 -13.07 -1.13 13.45
C ILE A 374 -14.52 -0.70 13.35
N VAL A 375 -14.84 0.06 12.30
CA VAL A 375 -16.17 0.61 12.07
C VAL A 375 -16.77 0.00 10.80
N ASP A 376 -17.99 -0.52 10.93
CA ASP A 376 -18.78 -0.99 9.79
C ASP A 376 -19.30 0.21 8.99
N ARG A 377 -19.09 0.18 7.68
CA ARG A 377 -19.61 1.18 6.75
C ARG A 377 -20.47 0.50 5.70
N ARG A 378 -21.73 0.94 5.63
CA ARG A 378 -22.68 0.52 4.60
C ARG A 378 -22.89 1.66 3.61
N ASN A 379 -22.68 1.37 2.34
CA ASN A 379 -23.07 2.24 1.23
C ASN A 379 -24.04 1.47 0.33
N GLY A 380 -25.34 1.68 0.52
CA GLY A 380 -26.37 0.79 0.00
C GLY A 380 -26.15 -0.63 0.52
N ASN A 381 -26.07 -1.60 -0.39
CA ASN A 381 -25.88 -3.01 -0.05
C ASN A 381 -24.41 -3.42 0.13
N GLN A 382 -23.47 -2.49 -0.08
CA GLN A 382 -22.05 -2.78 0.05
C GLN A 382 -21.59 -2.51 1.49
N LEU A 383 -21.18 -3.56 2.19
CA LEU A 383 -20.47 -3.48 3.47
C LEU A 383 -18.98 -3.22 3.22
N SER A 384 -18.35 -2.46 4.11
CA SER A 384 -16.90 -2.24 4.17
C SER A 384 -16.47 -2.00 5.61
N PHE A 385 -15.18 -2.21 5.89
CA PHE A 385 -14.59 -2.05 7.22
C PHE A 385 -13.57 -0.92 7.22
N GLU A 386 -13.76 0.06 8.08
CA GLU A 386 -12.81 1.13 8.35
C GLU A 386 -11.99 0.78 9.60
N VAL A 387 -10.67 0.66 9.46
CA VAL A 387 -9.77 0.27 10.55
C VAL A 387 -8.88 1.45 10.91
N ALA A 388 -8.93 1.89 12.16
CA ALA A 388 -8.12 2.98 12.68
C ALA A 388 -7.30 2.51 13.89
N LEU A 389 -6.09 3.02 14.05
CA LEU A 389 -5.28 2.80 15.23
C LEU A 389 -5.82 3.63 16.40
N ARG A 390 -5.96 3.04 17.58
CA ARG A 390 -6.35 3.79 18.77
C ARG A 390 -5.20 4.67 19.25
N PRO A 391 -5.43 5.94 19.64
CA PRO A 391 -4.36 6.85 20.01
C PRO A 391 -3.42 6.34 21.12
N GLN A 392 -3.92 5.57 22.10
CA GLN A 392 -3.06 5.00 23.14
C GLN A 392 -1.99 4.02 22.61
N HIS A 393 -2.21 3.40 21.45
CA HIS A 393 -1.28 2.46 20.83
C HIS A 393 -0.42 3.07 19.73
N LYS A 394 -0.49 4.39 19.53
CA LYS A 394 0.27 5.08 18.48
C LYS A 394 1.79 4.98 18.58
N ARG A 395 2.29 4.62 19.78
CA ARG A 395 3.72 4.37 20.08
C ARG A 395 4.04 2.87 20.22
N GLY A 396 3.10 1.98 19.93
CA GLY A 396 3.34 0.54 19.93
C GLY A 396 4.41 0.13 18.92
N SER A 397 5.01 -1.04 19.11
CA SER A 397 5.93 -1.58 18.11
C SER A 397 5.21 -1.82 16.78
N GLN A 398 5.95 -1.73 15.68
CA GLN A 398 5.40 -1.88 14.34
C GLN A 398 4.82 -3.29 14.13
N GLU A 399 5.51 -4.28 14.69
CA GLU A 399 5.11 -5.69 14.68
C GLU A 399 3.79 -5.89 15.43
N LEU A 400 3.64 -5.28 16.61
CA LEU A 400 2.42 -5.38 17.39
C LEU A 400 1.23 -4.71 16.69
N ILE A 401 1.41 -3.49 16.18
CA ILE A 401 0.33 -2.76 15.50
C ILE A 401 -0.15 -3.54 14.28
N GLY A 402 0.76 -4.06 13.45
CA GLY A 402 0.41 -4.86 12.29
C GLY A 402 -0.30 -6.16 12.67
N ALA A 403 0.26 -6.92 13.60
CA ALA A 403 -0.31 -8.20 14.03
C ALA A 403 -1.68 -8.03 14.71
N ALA A 404 -1.84 -7.02 15.56
CA ALA A 404 -3.13 -6.72 16.18
C ALA A 404 -4.16 -6.25 15.15
N SER A 405 -3.75 -5.45 14.15
CA SER A 405 -4.64 -5.05 13.04
C SER A 405 -5.13 -6.28 12.26
N VAL A 406 -4.26 -7.27 12.02
CA VAL A 406 -4.65 -8.55 11.41
C VAL A 406 -5.60 -9.33 12.33
N PHE A 407 -5.23 -9.51 13.60
CA PHE A 407 -6.00 -10.31 14.54
C PHE A 407 -7.41 -9.75 14.78
N GLU A 408 -7.52 -8.47 15.12
CA GLU A 408 -8.77 -7.83 15.48
C GLU A 408 -9.70 -7.67 14.27
N LEU A 409 -9.14 -7.33 13.11
CA LEU A 409 -9.93 -7.26 11.88
C LEU A 409 -10.46 -8.65 11.49
N GLN A 410 -9.65 -9.69 11.60
CA GLN A 410 -10.10 -11.06 11.30
C GLN A 410 -11.21 -11.50 12.26
N LEU A 411 -11.11 -11.19 13.56
CA LEU A 411 -12.19 -11.44 14.52
C LEU A 411 -13.48 -10.69 14.15
N HIS A 412 -13.35 -9.41 13.80
CA HIS A 412 -14.48 -8.57 13.44
C HIS A 412 -15.17 -9.07 12.17
N MET A 413 -14.40 -9.39 11.13
CA MET A 413 -14.93 -9.95 9.88
C MET A 413 -15.61 -11.30 10.11
N GLN A 414 -15.06 -12.17 10.95
CA GLN A 414 -15.69 -13.46 11.31
C GLN A 414 -17.06 -13.26 11.95
N LYS A 415 -17.17 -12.33 12.89
CA LYS A 415 -18.43 -12.00 13.54
C LYS A 415 -19.44 -11.42 12.54
N GLN A 416 -19.02 -10.47 11.72
CA GLN A 416 -19.93 -9.72 10.84
C GLN A 416 -20.35 -10.49 9.58
N LEU A 417 -19.46 -11.29 9.00
CA LEU A 417 -19.70 -11.92 7.69
C LEU A 417 -20.21 -13.35 7.81
N VAL A 418 -19.84 -14.08 8.87
CA VAL A 418 -20.16 -15.51 9.03
C VAL A 418 -20.72 -15.85 10.41
N ASN A 419 -21.03 -14.85 11.24
CA ASN A 419 -21.60 -15.01 12.59
C ASN A 419 -20.78 -15.95 13.50
N GLN A 420 -19.46 -15.98 13.32
CA GLN A 420 -18.56 -16.79 14.15
C GLN A 420 -17.89 -15.94 15.23
N SER A 421 -17.88 -16.44 16.46
CA SER A 421 -17.24 -15.80 17.61
C SER A 421 -16.70 -16.86 18.59
N GLY A 422 -16.10 -16.41 19.70
CA GLY A 422 -15.55 -17.30 20.73
C GLY A 422 -14.11 -17.75 20.48
N ASP A 423 -13.66 -18.76 21.22
CA ASP A 423 -12.26 -19.21 21.25
C ASP A 423 -11.76 -19.70 19.90
N ARG A 424 -12.60 -20.44 19.15
CA ARG A 424 -12.25 -20.91 17.81
C ARG A 424 -11.95 -19.75 16.86
N ALA A 425 -12.76 -18.69 16.90
CA ALA A 425 -12.53 -17.50 16.08
C ALA A 425 -11.23 -16.78 16.47
N LYS A 426 -10.89 -16.75 17.77
CA LYS A 426 -9.60 -16.22 18.27
C LYS A 426 -8.41 -17.05 17.78
N VAL A 427 -8.48 -18.38 17.84
CA VAL A 427 -7.42 -19.25 17.31
C VAL A 427 -7.23 -19.02 15.81
N ARG A 428 -8.32 -18.90 15.06
CA ARG A 428 -8.21 -18.60 13.63
C ARG A 428 -7.60 -17.23 13.37
N ALA A 429 -8.02 -16.19 14.09
CA ALA A 429 -7.40 -14.86 13.99
C ALA A 429 -5.91 -14.90 14.37
N LEU A 430 -5.54 -15.70 15.37
CA LEU A 430 -4.16 -15.94 15.77
C LEU A 430 -3.34 -16.60 14.66
N ALA A 431 -3.92 -17.52 13.90
CA ALA A 431 -3.23 -18.16 12.77
C ALA A 431 -2.80 -17.11 11.72
N PHE A 432 -3.70 -16.21 11.33
CA PHE A 432 -3.38 -15.12 10.39
C PHE A 432 -2.37 -14.12 10.96
N ALA A 433 -2.51 -13.74 12.24
CA ALA A 433 -1.56 -12.84 12.89
C ALA A 433 -0.17 -13.50 13.05
N GLY A 434 -0.12 -14.81 13.30
CA GLY A 434 1.10 -15.61 13.37
C GLY A 434 1.80 -15.68 12.02
N GLU A 435 1.06 -15.89 10.94
CA GLU A 435 1.62 -15.84 9.58
C GLU A 435 2.11 -14.43 9.22
N TYR A 436 1.38 -13.38 9.60
CA TYR A 436 1.88 -12.01 9.46
C TYR A 436 3.21 -11.83 10.21
N LEU A 437 3.30 -12.32 11.46
CA LEU A 437 4.51 -12.19 12.29
C LEU A 437 5.68 -13.07 11.83
N SER A 438 5.42 -14.14 11.08
CA SER A 438 6.47 -15.00 10.51
C SER A 438 7.00 -14.47 9.18
N LEU A 439 6.13 -13.85 8.37
CA LEU A 439 6.48 -13.34 7.06
C LEU A 439 7.02 -11.91 7.12
N ILE A 440 6.39 -11.02 7.88
CA ILE A 440 6.61 -9.58 7.72
C ILE A 440 7.77 -9.06 8.59
N PRO A 441 7.76 -9.21 9.92
CA PRO A 441 8.89 -8.81 10.76
C PRO A 441 10.16 -9.60 10.46
N ARG A 442 11.31 -8.90 10.41
CA ARG A 442 12.63 -9.55 10.26
C ARG A 442 13.21 -10.04 11.58
N ASP A 443 12.95 -9.29 12.65
CA ASP A 443 13.47 -9.56 13.98
C ASP A 443 12.51 -10.48 14.73
N ARG A 444 12.87 -11.76 14.80
CA ARG A 444 12.07 -12.77 15.52
C ARG A 444 11.84 -12.44 16.98
N ASN A 445 12.75 -11.72 17.64
CA ASN A 445 12.55 -11.32 19.03
C ASN A 445 11.47 -10.24 19.14
N LYS A 446 11.44 -9.28 18.20
CA LYS A 446 10.35 -8.29 18.14
C LYS A 446 9.02 -8.94 17.77
N ALA A 447 9.04 -9.89 16.83
CA ALA A 447 7.87 -10.67 16.47
C ALA A 447 7.32 -11.48 17.65
N GLN A 448 8.19 -12.15 18.41
CA GLN A 448 7.81 -12.85 19.63
C GLN A 448 7.25 -11.90 20.70
N LYS A 449 7.87 -10.74 20.93
CA LYS A 449 7.35 -9.74 21.88
C LYS A 449 5.98 -9.20 21.45
N ALA A 450 5.77 -9.02 20.15
CA ALA A 450 4.47 -8.64 19.60
C ALA A 450 3.43 -9.74 19.80
N LEU A 451 3.79 -11.02 19.57
CA LEU A 451 2.93 -12.16 19.84
C LEU A 451 2.55 -12.24 21.33
N ASP A 452 3.53 -12.14 22.23
CA ASP A 452 3.30 -12.16 23.69
C ASP A 452 2.34 -11.05 24.12
N SER A 453 2.52 -9.84 23.58
CA SER A 453 1.65 -8.70 23.88
C SER A 453 0.23 -8.92 23.32
N LEU A 454 0.13 -9.46 22.10
CA LEU A 454 -1.14 -9.75 21.44
C LEU A 454 -1.93 -10.82 22.19
N THR A 455 -1.29 -11.93 22.58
CA THR A 455 -1.97 -13.01 23.31
C THR A 455 -2.43 -12.53 24.67
N ALA A 456 -1.62 -11.77 25.40
CA ALA A 456 -2.00 -11.16 26.67
C ALA A 456 -3.23 -10.23 26.54
N MET A 457 -3.26 -9.34 25.54
CA MET A 457 -4.40 -8.42 25.32
C MET A 457 -5.73 -9.13 25.04
N HIS A 458 -5.70 -10.35 24.49
CA HIS A 458 -6.90 -11.08 24.08
C HIS A 458 -7.24 -12.30 24.96
N GLY A 459 -6.54 -12.46 26.09
CA GLY A 459 -6.74 -13.56 27.04
C GLY A 459 -6.38 -14.92 26.46
N LEU A 460 -5.35 -14.97 25.63
CA LEU A 460 -4.76 -16.21 25.11
C LEU A 460 -3.52 -16.58 25.96
N PRO A 461 -3.19 -17.87 26.10
CA PRO A 461 -1.97 -18.27 26.80
C PRO A 461 -0.73 -17.72 26.09
N LYS A 462 0.39 -17.65 26.81
CA LYS A 462 1.69 -17.35 26.20
C LYS A 462 2.07 -18.48 25.24
N LEU A 463 2.54 -18.12 24.05
CA LEU A 463 2.89 -19.07 22.98
C LEU A 463 4.25 -18.70 22.40
N SER A 464 5.01 -19.70 21.95
CA SER A 464 6.18 -19.42 21.13
C SER A 464 5.74 -19.17 19.68
N LEU A 465 6.35 -18.20 19.01
CA LEU A 465 6.14 -17.92 17.60
C LEU A 465 6.48 -19.15 16.75
N TRP A 466 7.48 -19.92 17.17
CA TRP A 466 7.88 -21.16 16.52
C TRP A 466 6.78 -22.22 16.54
N ASP A 467 6.06 -22.39 17.66
CA ASP A 467 4.95 -23.34 17.74
C ASP A 467 3.75 -22.88 16.92
N VAL A 468 3.49 -21.57 16.88
CA VAL A 468 2.47 -20.98 16.00
C VAL A 468 2.84 -21.22 14.54
N GLU A 469 4.07 -20.89 14.11
CA GLU A 469 4.60 -21.12 12.77
C GLU A 469 4.48 -22.60 12.38
N ARG A 470 4.92 -23.52 13.25
CA ARG A 470 4.84 -24.97 13.00
C ARG A 470 3.40 -25.46 12.85
N ALA A 471 2.47 -24.92 13.64
CA ALA A 471 1.06 -25.33 13.58
C ALA A 471 0.40 -24.91 12.25
N ILE A 472 0.76 -23.73 11.74
CA ILE A 472 0.23 -23.17 10.49
C ILE A 472 1.04 -23.55 9.25
N ALA A 473 2.24 -24.12 9.41
CA ALA A 473 3.09 -24.59 8.31
C ALA A 473 2.48 -25.77 7.53
N GLY A 474 2.93 -25.95 6.29
CA GLY A 474 2.52 -27.05 5.41
C GLY A 474 1.95 -26.52 4.10
N ASP A 475 0.65 -26.27 4.08
CA ASP A 475 -0.03 -25.76 2.88
C ASP A 475 0.19 -24.26 2.70
N HIS A 476 0.12 -23.79 1.45
CA HIS A 476 0.19 -22.38 1.10
C HIS A 476 -0.98 -21.52 1.65
N VAL A 477 -1.87 -22.12 2.47
CA VAL A 477 -3.13 -21.54 2.92
C VAL A 477 -3.48 -21.97 4.35
N ILE A 478 -4.07 -21.06 5.14
CA ILE A 478 -4.61 -21.39 6.47
C ILE A 478 -6.02 -21.99 6.31
N GLY A 479 -6.11 -23.32 6.37
CA GLY A 479 -7.36 -24.09 6.43
C GLY A 479 -7.73 -24.57 7.84
N GLU A 480 -8.81 -25.33 7.96
CA GLU A 480 -9.29 -25.84 9.26
C GLU A 480 -8.27 -26.76 9.94
N GLN A 481 -7.49 -27.54 9.19
CA GLN A 481 -6.45 -28.41 9.75
C GLN A 481 -5.36 -27.60 10.47
N GLN A 482 -4.91 -26.48 9.90
CA GLN A 482 -3.96 -25.57 10.52
C GLN A 482 -4.54 -24.97 11.81
N VAL A 483 -5.82 -24.56 11.77
CA VAL A 483 -6.52 -24.00 12.93
C VAL A 483 -6.69 -25.05 14.04
N ASP A 484 -6.95 -26.32 13.69
CA ASP A 484 -7.02 -27.44 14.65
C ASP A 484 -5.69 -27.69 15.33
N ARG A 485 -4.60 -27.75 14.57
CA ARG A 485 -3.25 -27.89 15.13
C ARG A 485 -2.91 -26.74 16.05
N LEU A 486 -3.25 -25.51 15.67
CA LEU A 486 -3.01 -24.33 16.52
C LEU A 486 -3.89 -24.35 17.78
N ALA A 487 -5.15 -24.80 17.68
CA ALA A 487 -6.02 -24.97 18.83
C ALA A 487 -5.43 -25.96 19.85
N GLN A 488 -4.85 -27.07 19.39
CA GLN A 488 -4.15 -28.03 20.25
C GLN A 488 -2.92 -27.41 20.93
N VAL A 489 -2.19 -26.52 20.26
CA VAL A 489 -1.06 -25.78 20.85
C VAL A 489 -1.56 -24.83 21.95
N VAL A 490 -2.63 -24.07 21.68
CA VAL A 490 -3.28 -23.17 22.65
C VAL A 490 -3.77 -23.92 23.88
N GLU A 491 -4.44 -25.06 23.69
CA GLU A 491 -4.96 -25.86 24.79
C GLU A 491 -3.86 -26.47 25.66
N ARG A 492 -2.78 -26.97 25.05
CA ARG A 492 -1.60 -27.44 25.79
C ARG A 492 -0.98 -26.32 26.63
N ALA A 493 -0.81 -25.13 26.05
CA ALA A 493 -0.25 -23.98 26.76
C ALA A 493 -1.13 -23.52 27.94
N ARG A 494 -2.47 -23.59 27.81
CA ARG A 494 -3.41 -23.32 28.92
C ARG A 494 -3.18 -24.29 30.08
N ARG A 495 -3.12 -25.59 29.81
CA ARG A 495 -2.91 -26.63 30.84
C ARG A 495 -1.57 -26.49 31.56
N SER A 496 -0.52 -26.09 30.84
CA SER A 496 0.78 -25.81 31.45
C SER A 496 0.78 -24.57 32.35
N SER A 497 -0.09 -23.59 32.10
CA SER A 497 -0.18 -22.38 32.93
C SER A 497 -0.95 -22.56 34.24
N THR A 498 -1.78 -23.60 34.35
CA THR A 498 -2.59 -23.90 35.54
C THR A 498 -1.89 -24.82 36.54
N ASN A 499 -0.79 -25.47 36.15
CA ASN A 499 0.03 -26.34 36.99
C ASN A 499 1.43 -25.73 37.17
N PRO A 500 1.58 -24.67 37.99
CA PRO A 500 2.85 -23.99 38.21
C PRO A 500 3.90 -24.84 38.94
#